data_AF-A0A238UZ69-F1
#
_entry.id   AF-A0A238UZ69-F1
#
_cell.length_a   1.000
_cell.length_b   1.000
_cell.length_c   1.000
_cell.angle_alpha   90.00
_cell.angle_beta   90.00
_cell.angle_gamma   90.00
#
_symmetry.space_group_name_H-M   'P 1'
#
loop_
_entity.id
_entity.type
_entity.pdbx_description
1 polymer ?
#
loop_
_entity_poly.entity_id
_entity_poly.type
_entity_poly.pdbx_seq_one_letter_code
_entity_poly.pdbx_strand_id
1 'polypeptide(L)'
;MPDLLAQTLAMPGLWALIGTVFIAGVVYGFAGFGAALIFMPLASSVMSMEVAVAAFAVSALSSFVTVVPRAWGQVNRRGVAVMVVCATLSASLGLWILRVTDLTVLRWGVIGVTSATLLALVAGWRYATTPTLATRSAIGFATGFVGGATGLLGPVMVLFQLAGRDSVTTSRATSLVFLTVTSLLLLPLMAIQGLLTPPAVVLGLILLLPYGTGARLGARLFHPGLEKFYRTVAYGIIFLAILLGLPLWD
;
A
#
# COMPACT_ATOMS: atom_id res chain seq x y z
N MET A 1 10.98 -0.80 28.23
CA MET A 1 10.33 0.02 27.18
C MET A 1 10.93 1.42 27.01
N PRO A 2 11.25 2.21 28.05
CA PRO A 2 11.88 3.53 27.83
C PRO A 2 13.21 3.45 27.05
N ASP A 3 13.98 2.38 27.23
CA ASP A 3 15.24 2.17 26.49
C ASP A 3 15.03 1.97 24.98
N LEU A 4 13.96 1.27 24.58
CA LEU A 4 13.61 1.07 23.16
C LEU A 4 13.13 2.37 22.50
N LEU A 5 12.39 3.19 23.23
CA LEU A 5 11.97 4.52 22.76
C LEU A 5 13.19 5.45 22.58
N ALA A 6 14.11 5.48 23.55
CA ALA A 6 15.34 6.25 23.45
C ALA A 6 16.22 5.80 22.28
N GLN A 7 16.36 4.49 22.07
CA GLN A 7 17.08 3.92 20.92
C GLN A 7 16.44 4.29 19.58
N THR A 8 15.11 4.25 19.50
CA THR A 8 14.39 4.60 18.26
C THR A 8 14.51 6.10 17.97
N LEU A 9 14.43 6.96 19.00
CA LEU A 9 14.61 8.41 18.87
C LEU A 9 16.05 8.80 18.49
N ALA A 10 17.04 8.00 18.92
CA ALA A 10 18.44 8.17 18.56
C ALA A 10 18.80 7.57 17.19
N MET A 11 17.84 6.93 16.48
CA MET A 11 18.10 6.25 15.22
C MET A 11 18.53 7.24 14.12
N PRO A 12 19.70 7.02 13.48
CA PRO A 12 20.11 7.79 12.31
C PRO A 12 19.05 7.68 11.21
N GLY A 13 18.60 8.81 10.67
CA GLY A 13 17.60 8.85 9.59
C GLY A 13 16.13 8.88 10.06
N LEU A 14 15.84 8.91 11.37
CA LEU A 14 14.45 8.99 11.86
C LEU A 14 13.68 10.20 11.28
N TRP A 15 14.31 11.38 11.23
CA TRP A 15 13.68 12.57 10.65
C TRP A 15 13.36 12.42 9.17
N ALA A 16 14.23 11.74 8.42
CA ALA A 16 13.98 11.41 7.02
C ALA A 16 12.81 10.43 6.90
N LEU A 17 12.72 9.42 7.79
CA LEU A 17 11.58 8.49 7.83
C LEU A 17 10.26 9.22 8.17
N ILE A 18 10.28 10.17 9.12
CA ILE A 18 9.11 10.97 9.47
C ILE A 18 8.66 11.83 8.27
N GLY A 19 9.60 12.50 7.59
CA GLY A 19 9.31 13.29 6.40
C GLY A 19 8.73 12.43 5.28
N THR A 20 9.37 11.29 4.98
CA THR A 20 8.94 10.38 3.92
C THR A 20 7.61 9.72 4.24
N VAL A 21 7.36 9.30 5.49
CA VAL A 21 6.06 8.71 5.86
C VAL A 21 4.94 9.75 5.81
N PHE A 22 5.23 11.01 6.13
CA PHE A 22 4.27 12.10 5.97
C PHE A 22 3.91 12.30 4.49
N ILE A 23 4.91 12.38 3.61
CA ILE A 23 4.70 12.49 2.16
C ILE A 23 3.95 11.27 1.61
N ALA A 24 4.34 10.06 2.04
CA ALA A 24 3.66 8.81 1.71
C ALA A 24 2.19 8.85 2.15
N GLY A 25 1.91 9.38 3.34
CA GLY A 25 0.56 9.64 3.84
C GLY A 25 -0.21 10.62 2.95
N VAL A 26 0.38 11.76 2.58
CA VAL A 26 -0.26 12.74 1.68
C VAL A 26 -0.61 12.10 0.33
N VAL A 27 0.33 11.38 -0.27
CA VAL A 27 0.10 10.69 -1.54
C VAL A 27 -0.98 9.62 -1.40
N TYR A 28 -0.95 8.83 -0.32
CA TYR A 28 -1.98 7.84 -0.04
C TYR A 28 -3.36 8.46 0.16
N GLY A 29 -3.45 9.52 0.94
CA GLY A 29 -4.68 10.26 1.17
C GLY A 29 -5.23 10.83 -0.13
N PHE A 30 -4.38 11.35 -1.01
CA PHE A 30 -4.79 11.93 -2.29
C PHE A 30 -5.17 10.85 -3.32
N ALA A 31 -4.26 9.92 -3.60
CA ALA A 31 -4.36 8.94 -4.68
C ALA A 31 -5.05 7.63 -4.26
N GLY A 32 -5.11 7.31 -2.98
CA GLY A 32 -5.64 6.05 -2.47
C GLY A 32 -4.70 4.85 -2.57
N PHE A 33 -3.44 5.05 -2.95
CA PHE A 33 -2.38 4.04 -3.02
C PHE A 33 -1.00 4.72 -3.00
N GLY A 34 0.09 3.95 -3.12
CA GLY A 34 1.44 4.48 -3.38
C GLY A 34 2.26 4.84 -2.13
N ALA A 35 1.66 4.77 -0.95
CA ALA A 35 2.34 5.02 0.33
C ALA A 35 3.61 4.18 0.50
N ALA A 36 3.49 2.86 0.35
CA ALA A 36 4.60 1.93 0.50
C ALA A 36 5.68 2.13 -0.59
N LEU A 37 5.30 2.59 -1.78
CA LEU A 37 6.25 2.85 -2.88
C LEU A 37 7.18 4.02 -2.56
N ILE A 38 6.72 4.97 -1.75
CA ILE A 38 7.50 6.11 -1.29
C ILE A 38 8.30 5.75 -0.03
N PHE A 39 7.68 5.04 0.91
CA PHE A 39 8.29 4.74 2.19
C PHE A 39 9.34 3.63 2.13
N MET A 40 9.08 2.54 1.39
CA MET A 40 9.92 1.34 1.43
C MET A 40 11.36 1.58 0.96
N PRO A 41 11.65 2.28 -0.15
CA PRO A 41 13.04 2.45 -0.60
C PRO A 41 13.93 3.15 0.44
N LEU A 42 13.40 4.18 1.10
CA LEU A 42 14.13 4.86 2.16
C LEU A 42 14.25 3.96 3.39
N ALA A 43 13.15 3.32 3.82
CA ALA A 43 13.14 2.49 5.00
C ALA A 43 14.09 1.28 4.87
N SER A 44 14.10 0.59 3.72
CA SER A 44 15.00 -0.54 3.48
C SER A 44 16.47 -0.15 3.41
N SER A 45 16.80 1.13 3.18
CA SER A 45 18.19 1.61 3.20
C SER A 45 18.75 1.79 4.62
N VAL A 46 17.87 1.94 5.62
CA VAL A 46 18.26 2.24 7.01
C VAL A 46 17.92 1.10 8.00
N MET A 47 17.06 0.16 7.61
CA MET A 47 16.69 -1.00 8.41
C MET A 47 16.33 -2.21 7.54
N SER A 48 16.20 -3.39 8.15
CA SER A 48 15.75 -4.58 7.42
C SER A 48 14.34 -4.39 6.85
N MET A 49 14.08 -5.00 5.68
CA MET A 49 12.79 -4.93 5.00
C MET A 49 11.64 -5.39 5.90
N GLU A 50 11.86 -6.39 6.74
CA GLU A 50 10.87 -6.93 7.67
C GLU A 50 10.41 -5.88 8.69
N VAL A 51 11.37 -5.16 9.29
CA VAL A 51 11.10 -4.09 10.26
C VAL A 51 10.42 -2.91 9.56
N ALA A 52 10.87 -2.55 8.35
CA ALA A 52 10.26 -1.49 7.56
C ALA A 52 8.78 -1.79 7.22
N VAL A 53 8.48 -3.01 6.75
CA VAL A 53 7.11 -3.45 6.43
C VAL A 53 6.23 -3.48 7.68
N ALA A 54 6.74 -3.99 8.80
CA ALA A 54 5.99 -4.03 10.06
C ALA A 54 5.73 -2.63 10.62
N ALA A 55 6.74 -1.77 10.67
CA ALA A 55 6.59 -0.38 11.14
C ALA A 55 5.62 0.41 10.25
N PHE A 56 5.70 0.23 8.93
CA PHE A 56 4.78 0.85 8.00
C PHE A 56 3.34 0.36 8.22
N ALA A 57 3.11 -0.95 8.34
CA ALA A 57 1.79 -1.52 8.59
C ALA A 57 1.16 -0.98 9.88
N VAL A 58 1.95 -0.83 10.95
CA VAL A 58 1.49 -0.22 12.21
C VAL A 58 1.17 1.27 12.02
N SER A 59 2.02 2.03 11.34
CA SER A 59 1.76 3.46 11.06
C SER A 59 0.47 3.65 10.24
N ALA A 60 0.18 2.69 9.36
CA ALA A 60 -0.98 2.69 8.50
C ALA A 60 -2.31 2.52 9.25
N LEU A 61 -2.29 2.09 10.52
CA LEU A 61 -3.47 2.07 11.39
C LEU A 61 -4.18 3.42 11.46
N SER A 62 -3.43 4.52 11.42
CA SER A 62 -4.02 5.86 11.44
C SER A 62 -4.96 6.12 10.25
N SER A 63 -4.73 5.47 9.10
CA SER A 63 -5.62 5.58 7.93
C SER A 63 -7.02 5.03 8.18
N PHE A 64 -7.15 4.05 9.08
CA PHE A 64 -8.46 3.51 9.43
C PHE A 64 -9.38 4.58 10.02
N VAL A 65 -8.82 5.52 10.77
CA VAL A 65 -9.60 6.61 11.39
C VAL A 65 -9.70 7.82 10.46
N THR A 66 -8.67 8.10 9.65
CA THR A 66 -8.60 9.35 8.87
C THR A 66 -9.30 9.30 7.52
N VAL A 67 -9.28 8.15 6.83
CA VAL A 67 -9.77 8.05 5.43
C VAL A 67 -10.96 7.09 5.26
N VAL A 68 -11.00 5.97 6.01
CA VAL A 68 -12.05 4.93 5.84
C VAL A 68 -13.47 5.45 6.12
N PRO A 69 -13.76 6.22 7.18
CA PRO A 69 -15.14 6.61 7.50
C PRO A 69 -15.83 7.38 6.37
N ARG A 70 -15.09 8.22 5.65
CA ARG A 70 -15.60 8.99 4.50
C ARG A 70 -15.72 8.12 3.24
N ALA A 71 -14.77 7.23 3.03
CA ALA A 71 -14.74 6.35 1.85
C ALA A 71 -15.79 5.23 1.94
N TRP A 72 -16.19 4.81 3.14
CA TRP A 72 -17.11 3.68 3.35
C TRP A 72 -18.50 3.86 2.72
N GLY A 73 -18.95 5.11 2.58
CA GLY A 73 -20.22 5.43 1.90
C GLY A 73 -20.14 5.39 0.37
N GLN A 74 -18.94 5.34 -0.20
CA GLN A 74 -18.69 5.51 -1.64
C GLN A 74 -18.29 4.19 -2.34
N VAL A 75 -18.24 3.09 -1.60
CA VAL A 75 -17.73 1.79 -2.07
C VAL A 75 -18.83 0.73 -2.16
N ASN A 76 -18.66 -0.21 -3.09
CA ASN A 76 -19.43 -1.45 -3.10
C ASN A 76 -18.93 -2.36 -1.97
N ARG A 77 -19.60 -2.32 -0.82
CA ARG A 77 -19.21 -3.02 0.42
C ARG A 77 -19.03 -4.52 0.21
N ARG A 78 -19.96 -5.18 -0.49
CA ARG A 78 -19.88 -6.62 -0.76
C ARG A 78 -18.67 -6.96 -1.62
N GLY A 79 -18.43 -6.15 -2.65
CA GLY A 79 -17.28 -6.32 -3.53
C GLY A 79 -15.95 -6.13 -2.79
N VAL A 80 -15.82 -5.07 -1.99
CA VAL A 80 -14.60 -4.80 -1.21
C VAL A 80 -14.37 -5.88 -0.14
N ALA A 81 -15.42 -6.32 0.57
CA ALA A 81 -15.30 -7.37 1.58
C ALA A 81 -14.73 -8.67 0.99
N VAL A 82 -15.22 -9.10 -0.18
CA VAL A 82 -14.69 -10.29 -0.87
C VAL A 82 -13.22 -10.10 -1.24
N MET A 83 -12.86 -8.93 -1.78
CA MET A 83 -11.45 -8.65 -2.10
C MET A 83 -10.56 -8.71 -0.86
N VAL A 84 -10.98 -8.09 0.24
CA VAL A 84 -10.24 -8.07 1.52
C VAL A 84 -10.04 -9.48 2.07
N VAL A 85 -11.08 -10.32 2.05
CA VAL A 85 -10.99 -11.72 2.52
C VAL A 85 -10.01 -12.50 1.66
N CYS A 86 -10.15 -12.47 0.33
CA CYS A 86 -9.23 -13.16 -0.58
C CYS A 86 -7.79 -12.65 -0.45
N ALA A 87 -7.60 -11.34 -0.26
CA ALA A 87 -6.30 -10.73 -0.06
C ALA A 87 -5.66 -11.17 1.26
N THR A 88 -6.43 -11.21 2.35
CA THR A 88 -5.92 -11.65 3.65
C THR A 88 -5.49 -13.11 3.62
N LEU A 89 -6.29 -13.97 2.97
CA LEU A 89 -5.96 -15.39 2.80
C LEU A 89 -4.68 -15.59 1.98
N SER A 90 -4.56 -14.96 0.81
CA SER A 90 -3.35 -15.05 -0.02
C SER A 90 -2.12 -14.39 0.61
N ALA A 91 -2.30 -13.30 1.34
CA ALA A 91 -1.20 -12.58 1.94
C ALA A 91 -0.49 -13.39 3.02
N SER A 92 -1.18 -14.33 3.68
CA SER A 92 -0.54 -15.30 4.57
C SER A 92 0.53 -16.14 3.85
N LEU A 93 0.22 -16.61 2.64
CA LEU A 93 1.16 -17.33 1.77
C LEU A 93 2.25 -16.41 1.25
N GLY A 94 1.91 -15.18 0.86
CA GLY A 94 2.89 -14.17 0.42
C GLY A 94 3.91 -13.84 1.51
N LEU A 95 3.46 -13.60 2.74
CA LEU A 95 4.33 -13.33 3.89
C LEU A 95 5.23 -14.54 4.24
N TRP A 96 4.73 -15.77 4.05
CA TRP A 96 5.56 -16.95 4.21
C TRP A 96 6.65 -17.04 3.13
N ILE A 97 6.30 -16.77 1.86
CA ILE A 97 7.24 -16.72 0.74
C ILE A 97 8.32 -15.64 0.95
N LEU A 98 7.94 -14.48 1.49
CA LEU A 98 8.87 -13.39 1.83
C LEU A 98 10.02 -13.86 2.73
N ARG A 99 9.81 -14.90 3.55
CA ARG A 99 10.84 -15.42 4.47
C ARG A 99 11.75 -16.48 3.87
N VAL A 100 11.25 -17.23 2.89
CA VAL A 100 11.92 -18.43 2.37
C VAL A 100 12.54 -18.18 0.99
N THR A 101 12.15 -17.10 0.32
CA THR A 101 12.56 -16.79 -1.05
C THR A 101 13.51 -15.60 -1.09
N ASP A 102 14.43 -15.61 -2.05
CA ASP A 102 15.28 -14.47 -2.35
C ASP A 102 14.43 -13.25 -2.77
N LEU A 103 14.72 -12.11 -2.14
CA LEU A 103 14.06 -10.82 -2.38
C LEU A 103 14.10 -10.42 -3.86
N THR A 104 15.13 -10.84 -4.58
CA THR A 104 15.37 -10.53 -5.99
C THR A 104 14.29 -11.12 -6.90
N VAL A 105 13.91 -12.38 -6.67
CA VAL A 105 12.88 -13.07 -7.48
C VAL A 105 11.51 -12.42 -7.29
N LEU A 106 11.21 -12.05 -6.05
CA LEU A 106 9.97 -11.35 -5.69
C LEU A 106 9.89 -9.95 -6.31
N ARG A 107 10.98 -9.19 -6.28
CA ARG A 107 11.07 -7.87 -6.94
C ARG A 107 10.77 -8.01 -8.44
N TRP A 108 11.41 -8.94 -9.14
CA TRP A 108 11.17 -9.17 -10.57
C TRP A 108 9.72 -9.55 -10.89
N GLY A 109 9.08 -10.39 -10.07
CA GLY A 109 7.67 -10.74 -10.24
C GLY A 109 6.74 -9.53 -10.14
N VAL A 110 6.95 -8.66 -9.14
CA VAL A 110 6.14 -7.45 -8.96
C VAL A 110 6.38 -6.42 -10.05
N ILE A 111 7.62 -6.22 -10.47
CA ILE A 111 7.96 -5.35 -11.59
C ILE A 111 7.28 -5.88 -12.86
N GLY A 112 7.36 -7.18 -13.13
CA GLY A 112 6.73 -7.81 -14.29
C GLY A 112 5.23 -7.58 -14.34
N VAL A 113 4.52 -7.91 -13.26
CA VAL A 113 3.06 -7.73 -13.16
C VAL A 113 2.67 -6.24 -13.24
N THR A 114 3.37 -5.37 -12.52
CA THR A 114 3.08 -3.93 -12.49
C THR A 114 3.36 -3.29 -13.85
N SER A 115 4.44 -3.67 -14.52
CA SER A 115 4.82 -3.15 -15.85
C SER A 115 3.88 -3.65 -16.93
N ALA A 116 3.56 -4.95 -16.96
CA ALA A 116 2.61 -5.51 -17.93
C ALA A 116 1.24 -4.83 -17.82
N THR A 117 0.78 -4.59 -16.60
CA THR A 117 -0.51 -3.94 -16.38
C THR A 117 -0.46 -2.43 -16.62
N LEU A 118 0.65 -1.75 -16.33
CA LEU A 118 0.83 -0.34 -16.69
C LEU A 118 0.84 -0.17 -18.21
N LEU A 119 1.54 -1.04 -18.94
CA LEU A 119 1.57 -1.03 -20.40
C LEU A 119 0.17 -1.23 -20.98
N ALA A 120 -0.59 -2.19 -20.45
CA ALA A 120 -2.00 -2.38 -20.81
C ALA A 120 -2.83 -1.09 -20.60
N LEU A 121 -2.60 -0.39 -19.49
CA LEU A 121 -3.33 0.81 -19.13
C LEU A 121 -2.96 2.01 -20.02
N VAL A 122 -1.68 2.17 -20.34
CA VAL A 122 -1.15 3.20 -21.25
C VAL A 122 -1.62 2.92 -22.69
N ALA A 123 -1.72 1.65 -23.08
CA ALA A 123 -2.34 1.22 -24.34
C ALA A 123 -3.85 1.48 -24.40
N GLY A 124 -4.45 2.05 -23.34
CA GLY A 124 -5.86 2.39 -23.28
C GLY A 124 -6.77 1.19 -23.00
N TRP A 125 -6.22 0.04 -22.62
CA TRP A 125 -7.03 -1.13 -22.31
C TRP A 125 -7.87 -0.86 -21.07
N ARG A 126 -9.19 -0.80 -21.27
CA ARG A 126 -10.18 -0.67 -20.21
C ARG A 126 -11.13 -1.85 -20.28
N TYR A 127 -11.35 -2.51 -19.16
CA TYR A 127 -12.38 -3.55 -19.13
C TYR A 127 -13.76 -2.88 -19.17
N ALA A 128 -14.62 -3.35 -20.06
CA ALA A 128 -15.94 -2.73 -20.29
C ALA A 128 -17.01 -3.21 -19.30
N THR A 129 -16.82 -4.38 -18.68
CA THR A 129 -17.82 -5.07 -17.89
C THR A 129 -17.74 -4.71 -16.41
N THR A 130 -18.88 -4.70 -15.72
CA THR A 130 -18.90 -4.61 -14.26
C THR A 130 -18.19 -5.83 -13.68
N PRO A 131 -17.15 -5.67 -12.84
CA PRO A 131 -16.33 -6.78 -12.39
C PRO A 131 -17.16 -7.69 -11.48
N THR A 132 -17.24 -8.96 -11.87
CA THR A 132 -17.95 -10.00 -11.13
C THR A 132 -17.28 -10.29 -9.79
N LEU A 133 -17.97 -11.00 -8.89
CA LEU A 133 -17.37 -11.46 -7.63
C LEU A 133 -16.14 -12.35 -7.87
N ALA A 134 -16.13 -13.16 -8.94
CA ALA A 134 -14.99 -13.99 -9.32
C ALA A 134 -13.78 -13.16 -9.79
N THR A 135 -14.02 -12.10 -10.56
CA THR A 135 -12.95 -11.16 -10.95
C THR A 135 -12.36 -10.48 -9.71
N ARG A 136 -13.22 -9.97 -8.82
CA ARG A 136 -12.81 -9.32 -7.57
C ARG A 136 -12.04 -10.26 -6.65
N SER A 137 -12.46 -11.53 -6.51
CA SER A 137 -11.72 -12.50 -5.70
C SER A 137 -10.34 -12.78 -6.29
N ALA A 138 -10.21 -12.96 -7.61
CA ALA A 138 -8.93 -13.17 -8.28
C ALA A 138 -7.97 -12.00 -8.05
N ILE A 139 -8.45 -10.76 -8.13
CA ILE A 139 -7.64 -9.56 -7.86
C ILE A 139 -7.29 -9.46 -6.37
N GLY A 140 -8.22 -9.81 -5.48
CA GLY A 140 -7.94 -9.92 -4.05
C GLY A 140 -6.80 -10.90 -3.79
N PHE A 141 -6.86 -12.12 -4.35
CA PHE A 141 -5.81 -13.12 -4.23
C PHE A 141 -4.47 -12.64 -4.81
N ALA A 142 -4.47 -12.05 -6.01
CA ALA A 142 -3.26 -11.54 -6.63
C ALA A 142 -2.64 -10.41 -5.80
N THR A 143 -3.45 -9.46 -5.35
CA THR A 143 -3.00 -8.30 -4.58
C THR A 143 -2.48 -8.72 -3.20
N GLY A 144 -3.18 -9.62 -2.52
CA GLY A 144 -2.76 -10.12 -1.22
C GLY A 144 -1.48 -10.93 -1.30
N PHE A 145 -1.36 -11.83 -2.28
CA PHE A 145 -0.15 -12.61 -2.50
C PHE A 145 1.05 -11.69 -2.78
N VAL A 146 0.92 -10.81 -3.77
CA VAL A 146 1.98 -9.86 -4.17
C VAL A 146 2.33 -8.93 -3.02
N GLY A 147 1.33 -8.34 -2.35
CA GLY A 147 1.56 -7.38 -1.28
C GLY A 147 2.07 -8.03 0.01
N GLY A 148 1.68 -9.26 0.32
CA GLY A 148 2.29 -10.03 1.41
C GLY A 148 3.73 -10.39 1.11
N ALA A 149 4.04 -10.74 -0.13
CA ALA A 149 5.38 -11.15 -0.53
C ALA A 149 6.36 -10.00 -0.76
N THR A 150 5.87 -8.75 -0.90
CA THR A 150 6.75 -7.58 -1.16
C THR A 150 6.52 -6.38 -0.26
N GLY A 151 5.47 -6.38 0.57
CA GLY A 151 5.01 -5.21 1.30
C GLY A 151 4.27 -4.17 0.46
N LEU A 152 4.06 -4.44 -0.85
CA LEU A 152 3.50 -3.50 -1.82
C LEU A 152 2.10 -3.92 -2.28
N LEU A 153 1.07 -3.65 -1.46
CA LEU A 153 -0.33 -3.96 -1.80
C LEU A 153 -0.92 -3.02 -2.88
N GLY A 154 -0.37 -1.82 -3.02
CA GLY A 154 -0.96 -0.73 -3.82
C GLY A 154 -1.00 -0.93 -5.35
N PRO A 155 0.09 -1.38 -6.01
CA PRO A 155 0.17 -1.41 -7.48
C PRO A 155 -0.89 -2.28 -8.16
N VAL A 156 -1.07 -3.53 -7.71
CA VAL A 156 -2.05 -4.44 -8.32
C VAL A 156 -3.47 -3.89 -8.18
N MET A 157 -3.80 -3.34 -7.00
CA MET A 157 -5.13 -2.78 -6.72
C MET A 157 -5.42 -1.54 -7.56
N VAL A 158 -4.49 -0.58 -7.61
CA VAL A 158 -4.72 0.66 -8.35
C VAL A 158 -4.87 0.40 -9.84
N LEU A 159 -4.07 -0.54 -10.38
CA LEU A 159 -4.13 -0.89 -11.79
C LEU A 159 -5.50 -1.44 -12.16
N PHE A 160 -6.03 -2.37 -11.36
CA PHE A 160 -7.40 -2.86 -11.53
C PHE A 160 -8.41 -1.71 -11.46
N GLN A 161 -8.29 -0.84 -10.46
CA GLN A 161 -9.24 0.25 -10.25
C GLN A 161 -9.17 1.36 -11.31
N LEU A 162 -8.02 1.56 -11.96
CA LEU A 162 -7.86 2.50 -13.08
C LEU A 162 -8.27 1.90 -14.43
N ALA A 163 -8.20 0.56 -14.58
CA ALA A 163 -8.65 -0.15 -15.77
C ALA A 163 -10.18 -0.21 -15.88
N GLY A 164 -10.89 0.00 -14.77
CA GLY A 164 -12.34 0.03 -14.72
C GLY A 164 -12.97 1.33 -15.22
N ARG A 165 -14.31 1.32 -15.32
CA ARG A 165 -15.13 2.49 -15.68
C ARG A 165 -15.76 3.19 -14.48
N ASP A 166 -15.38 2.81 -13.26
CA ASP A 166 -15.83 3.47 -12.04
C ASP A 166 -15.38 4.93 -12.02
N SER A 167 -16.17 5.79 -11.37
CA SER A 167 -15.77 7.18 -11.13
C SER A 167 -14.46 7.22 -10.33
N VAL A 168 -13.65 8.26 -10.51
CA VAL A 168 -12.41 8.45 -9.74
C VAL A 168 -12.68 8.41 -8.24
N THR A 169 -13.80 9.00 -7.81
CA THR A 169 -14.26 9.01 -6.42
C THR A 169 -14.45 7.59 -5.88
N THR A 170 -15.20 6.74 -6.58
CA THR A 170 -15.44 5.34 -6.21
C THR A 170 -14.16 4.52 -6.26
N SER A 171 -13.35 4.74 -7.28
CA SER A 171 -12.09 4.01 -7.52
C SER A 171 -11.05 4.29 -6.42
N ARG A 172 -10.88 5.56 -6.06
CA ARG A 172 -10.08 6.01 -4.93
C ARG A 172 -10.62 5.47 -3.60
N ALA A 173 -11.92 5.61 -3.36
CA ALA A 173 -12.54 5.13 -2.12
C ALA A 173 -12.37 3.61 -1.95
N THR A 174 -12.53 2.84 -3.02
CA THR A 174 -12.36 1.39 -3.03
C THR A 174 -10.92 1.02 -2.67
N SER A 175 -9.94 1.70 -3.28
CA SER A 175 -8.51 1.49 -2.99
C SER A 175 -8.16 1.83 -1.54
N LEU A 176 -8.63 2.98 -1.03
CA LEU A 176 -8.42 3.40 0.36
C LEU A 176 -8.98 2.37 1.36
N VAL A 177 -10.23 1.93 1.16
CA VAL A 177 -10.87 0.98 2.08
C VAL A 177 -10.16 -0.37 1.99
N PHE A 178 -9.96 -0.89 0.79
CA PHE A 178 -9.29 -2.18 0.58
C PHE A 178 -7.89 -2.20 1.20
N LEU A 179 -7.01 -1.27 0.81
CA LEU A 179 -5.63 -1.27 1.27
C LEU A 179 -5.53 -1.03 2.77
N THR A 180 -6.35 -0.14 3.34
CA THR A 180 -6.34 0.12 4.78
C THR A 180 -6.80 -1.11 5.56
N VAL A 181 -7.96 -1.68 5.21
CA VAL A 181 -8.52 -2.83 5.94
C VAL A 181 -7.64 -4.06 5.78
N THR A 182 -7.13 -4.34 4.59
CA THR A 182 -6.18 -5.45 4.38
C THR A 182 -4.90 -5.26 5.19
N SER A 183 -4.35 -4.03 5.26
CA SER A 183 -3.18 -3.75 6.09
C SER A 183 -3.45 -3.99 7.58
N LEU A 184 -4.65 -3.64 8.08
CA LEU A 184 -5.06 -3.95 9.45
C LEU A 184 -5.11 -5.45 9.71
N LEU A 185 -5.69 -6.22 8.79
CA LEU A 185 -5.81 -7.67 8.91
C LEU A 185 -4.48 -8.41 8.78
N LEU A 186 -3.46 -7.77 8.17
CA LEU A 186 -2.12 -8.33 8.12
C LEU A 186 -1.38 -8.24 9.45
N LEU A 187 -1.70 -7.28 10.33
CA LEU A 187 -1.00 -7.13 11.60
C LEU A 187 -1.07 -8.41 12.47
N PRO A 188 -2.24 -9.03 12.73
CA PRO A 188 -2.29 -10.30 13.44
C PRO A 188 -1.45 -11.41 12.77
N LEU A 189 -1.46 -11.49 11.43
CA LEU A 189 -0.67 -12.48 10.68
C LEU A 189 0.83 -12.25 10.85
N MET A 190 1.27 -10.99 10.79
CA MET A 190 2.65 -10.59 11.03
C MET A 190 3.07 -10.88 12.47
N ALA A 191 2.16 -10.76 13.45
CA ALA A 191 2.43 -11.09 14.85
C ALA A 191 2.61 -12.59 15.04
N ILE A 192 1.72 -13.42 14.49
CA ILE A 192 1.80 -14.88 14.55
C ILE A 192 3.08 -15.38 13.90
N GLN A 193 3.47 -14.80 12.77
CA GLN A 193 4.70 -15.17 12.10
C GLN A 193 5.94 -14.62 12.84
N GLY A 194 5.83 -13.56 13.66
CA GLY A 194 6.94 -12.95 14.38
C GLY A 194 7.66 -11.83 13.63
N LEU A 195 7.02 -11.24 12.60
CA LEU A 195 7.52 -10.04 11.92
C LEU A 195 7.27 -8.75 12.73
N LEU A 196 6.25 -8.75 13.61
CA LEU A 196 5.96 -7.62 14.50
C LEU A 196 6.90 -7.60 15.70
N THR A 197 8.15 -7.21 15.45
CA THR A 197 9.16 -7.04 16.50
C THR A 197 8.86 -5.79 17.35
N PRO A 198 9.26 -5.76 18.64
CA PRO A 198 9.06 -4.58 19.48
C PRO A 198 9.63 -3.26 18.90
N PRO A 199 10.83 -3.24 18.26
CA PRO A 199 11.32 -2.04 17.59
C PRO A 199 10.43 -1.57 16.45
N ALA A 200 9.89 -2.49 15.63
CA ALA A 200 8.99 -2.15 14.53
C ALA A 200 7.68 -1.53 15.04
N VAL A 201 7.15 -2.05 16.14
CA VAL A 201 5.92 -1.52 16.77
C VAL A 201 6.16 -0.11 17.31
N VAL A 202 7.25 0.13 18.05
CA VAL A 202 7.58 1.45 18.59
C VAL A 202 7.78 2.47 17.46
N LEU A 203 8.55 2.12 16.44
CA LEU A 203 8.75 2.98 15.27
C LEU A 203 7.42 3.26 14.56
N GLY A 204 6.61 2.23 14.31
CA GLY A 204 5.30 2.38 13.67
C GLY A 204 4.35 3.29 14.45
N LEU A 205 4.38 3.23 15.78
CA LEU A 205 3.61 4.13 16.65
C LEU A 205 4.10 5.59 16.57
N ILE A 206 5.41 5.83 16.48
CA ILE A 206 5.96 7.18 16.25
C ILE A 206 5.51 7.71 14.89
N LEU A 207 5.55 6.86 13.86
CA LEU A 207 5.17 7.21 12.49
C LEU A 207 3.64 7.31 12.27
N LEU A 208 2.84 6.88 13.25
CA LEU A 208 1.37 6.87 13.17
C LEU A 208 0.80 8.29 12.99
N LEU A 209 1.29 9.25 13.77
CA LEU A 209 0.87 10.65 13.68
C LEU A 209 1.23 11.33 12.36
N PRO A 210 2.50 11.30 11.88
CA PRO A 210 2.86 11.91 10.60
C PRO A 210 2.15 11.22 9.42
N TYR A 211 2.02 9.89 9.42
CA TYR A 211 1.28 9.20 8.37
C TYR A 211 -0.20 9.60 8.35
N GLY A 212 -0.87 9.60 9.51
CA GLY A 212 -2.28 9.94 9.63
C GLY A 212 -2.60 11.39 9.28
N THR A 213 -1.75 12.34 9.69
CA THR A 213 -1.90 13.76 9.35
C THR A 213 -1.67 13.98 7.86
N GLY A 214 -0.65 13.34 7.28
CA GLY A 214 -0.43 13.31 5.83
C GLY A 214 -1.64 12.76 5.08
N ALA A 215 -2.16 11.59 5.48
CA ALA A 215 -3.34 10.97 4.87
C ALA A 215 -4.58 11.87 4.91
N ARG A 216 -4.80 12.56 6.04
CA ARG A 216 -5.89 13.53 6.18
C ARG A 216 -5.70 14.75 5.28
N LEU A 217 -4.48 15.26 5.14
CA LEU A 217 -4.16 16.37 4.25
C LEU A 217 -4.34 15.97 2.79
N GLY A 218 -3.76 14.85 2.36
CA GLY A 218 -3.95 14.31 1.02
C GLY A 218 -5.41 14.09 0.65
N ALA A 219 -6.20 13.57 1.60
CA ALA A 219 -7.63 13.38 1.39
C ALA A 219 -8.42 14.69 1.24
N ARG A 220 -7.93 15.81 1.80
CA ARG A 220 -8.51 17.15 1.59
C ARG A 220 -8.09 17.78 0.27
N LEU A 221 -6.88 17.48 -0.21
CA LEU A 221 -6.39 17.94 -1.52
C LEU A 221 -7.11 17.26 -2.69
N PHE A 222 -7.75 16.11 -2.45
CA PHE A 222 -8.51 15.42 -3.48
C PHE A 222 -9.77 16.20 -3.88
N HIS A 223 -9.79 16.68 -5.12
CA HIS A 223 -10.94 17.33 -5.73
C HIS A 223 -11.54 16.45 -6.84
N PRO A 224 -12.79 15.97 -6.71
CA PRO A 224 -13.44 15.12 -7.71
C PRO A 224 -13.51 15.73 -9.11
N GLY A 225 -13.58 17.07 -9.21
CA GLY A 225 -13.64 17.80 -10.48
C GLY A 225 -12.35 17.79 -11.30
N LEU A 226 -11.23 17.31 -10.75
CA LEU A 226 -9.91 17.29 -11.40
C LEU A 226 -9.48 15.86 -11.78
N GLU A 227 -10.38 15.07 -12.37
CA GLU A 227 -10.12 13.66 -12.74
C GLU A 227 -8.87 13.48 -13.60
N LYS A 228 -8.65 14.35 -14.61
CA LYS A 228 -7.44 14.26 -15.46
C LYS A 228 -6.16 14.41 -14.64
N PHE A 229 -6.12 15.39 -13.73
CA PHE A 229 -4.97 15.62 -12.86
C PHE A 229 -4.72 14.43 -11.93
N TYR A 230 -5.78 13.89 -11.32
CA TYR A 230 -5.68 12.68 -10.48
C TYR A 230 -5.06 11.51 -11.25
N ARG A 231 -5.53 11.24 -12.47
CA ARG A 231 -5.01 10.14 -13.29
C ARG A 231 -3.55 10.36 -13.66
N THR A 232 -3.16 11.59 -14.03
CA THR A 232 -1.76 11.93 -14.33
C THR A 232 -0.86 11.70 -13.11
N VAL A 233 -1.28 12.15 -11.92
CA VAL A 233 -0.53 11.92 -10.68
C VAL A 233 -0.45 10.43 -10.36
N ALA A 234 -1.54 9.69 -10.50
CA ALA A 234 -1.54 8.24 -10.29
C ALA A 234 -0.57 7.52 -11.24
N TYR A 235 -0.58 7.85 -12.53
CA TYR A 235 0.37 7.29 -13.50
C TYR A 235 1.82 7.67 -13.17
N GLY A 236 2.07 8.91 -12.75
CA GLY A 236 3.39 9.36 -12.31
C GLY A 236 3.90 8.57 -11.11
N ILE A 237 3.04 8.30 -10.11
CA ILE A 237 3.39 7.47 -8.94
C ILE A 237 3.71 6.04 -9.36
N ILE A 238 2.92 5.43 -10.25
CA ILE A 238 3.17 4.07 -10.73
C ILE A 238 4.47 4.02 -11.54
N PHE A 239 4.71 5.00 -12.42
CA PHE A 239 5.93 5.08 -13.20
C PHE A 239 7.17 5.21 -12.32
N LEU A 240 7.13 6.13 -11.35
CA LEU A 240 8.22 6.31 -10.39
C LEU A 240 8.46 5.04 -9.56
N ALA A 241 7.38 4.35 -9.16
CA ALA A 241 7.47 3.09 -8.45
C ALA A 241 8.14 1.98 -9.26
N ILE A 242 7.89 1.91 -10.57
CA ILE A 242 8.60 0.97 -11.46
C ILE A 242 10.08 1.35 -11.51
N LEU A 243 10.41 2.63 -11.73
CA LEU A 243 11.81 3.08 -11.82
C LEU A 243 12.61 2.83 -10.54
N LEU A 244 12.01 3.08 -9.37
CA LEU A 244 12.64 2.84 -8.07
C LEU A 244 12.70 1.34 -7.71
N GLY A 245 11.76 0.55 -8.25
CA GLY A 245 11.72 -0.90 -8.05
C GLY A 245 12.71 -1.66 -8.91
N LEU A 246 13.23 -1.07 -9.99
CA LEU A 246 14.21 -1.72 -10.85
C LEU A 246 15.48 -2.06 -10.05
N PRO A 247 16.01 -3.30 -10.13
CA PRO A 247 17.24 -3.70 -9.45
C PRO A 247 18.51 -3.13 -10.11
N LEU A 248 18.40 -1.94 -10.73
CA LEU A 248 19.52 -1.20 -11.31
C LEU A 248 20.29 -0.39 -10.26
N TRP A 249 19.77 -0.34 -9.03
CA TRP A 249 20.27 0.48 -7.92
C TRP A 249 20.84 -0.36 -6.77
N ASP A 250 20.88 -1.68 -6.92
CA ASP A 250 21.51 -2.63 -5.98
C ASP A 250 23.00 -2.85 -6.34
#